data_AF-A0A7K9UP66-F1
#
_entry.id   AF-A0A7K9UP66-F1
#
_cell.length_a   1.000
_cell.length_b   1.000
_cell.length_c   1.000
_cell.angle_alpha   90.00
_cell.angle_beta   90.00
_cell.angle_gamma   90.00
#
_symmetry.space_group_name_H-M   'P 1'
#
loop_
_entity.id
_entity.type
_entity.pdbx_description
1 polymer ?
#
loop_
_entity_poly.entity_id
_entity_poly.type
_entity_poly.pdbx_seq_one_letter_code
_entity_poly.pdbx_strand_id
1 'polypeptide(L)'
;SVIVPVHNSECWLDECLKSVWEQDFKQTMELSVFNDASKDGSAEIIAKWKIRLEDAGVSVIIGSNESSQPRGVGFAKNQAILQSSGTYLCFLDSDDVMMPQRVRLQYEAAIQHPNSIIGCQVRREPPMSTERYTRWINNLTEEQLLTQVFTSHGPTVIMPTWFCSREWFYHVGKFDEGGKGVPEDLLFFYKHIQKGGEVIRVNHCLLLYRYHPQAATHSVLEETIWNHRVKFLEDRVLSSWTSFTIWNAGKQGKKLYRSLSPANRKKVTAFCDVDEKKITKGFYTFEESEERPKPKIPICHFREASPPFIICVKLDLTGGAFETNLKMLNLKEGMDYYHFN
;
A
#
# COMPACT_ATOMS: atom_id res chain seq x y z
N SER A 1 18.40 8.64 -7.30
CA SER A 1 18.71 8.77 -5.88
C SER A 1 18.08 7.61 -5.13
N VAL A 2 18.85 6.86 -4.36
CA VAL A 2 18.31 5.94 -3.36
C VAL A 2 17.97 6.76 -2.11
N ILE A 3 16.73 6.70 -1.66
CA ILE A 3 16.17 7.52 -0.58
C ILE A 3 16.01 6.63 0.65
N VAL A 4 16.80 6.89 1.70
CA VAL A 4 16.83 6.08 2.93
C VAL A 4 16.49 6.93 4.16
N PRO A 5 15.26 6.85 4.70
CA PRO A 5 14.95 7.39 6.01
C PRO A 5 15.52 6.49 7.11
N VAL A 6 16.16 7.08 8.13
CA VAL A 6 16.77 6.34 9.24
C VAL A 6 16.22 6.86 10.56
N HIS A 7 15.77 5.95 11.42
CA HIS A 7 15.52 6.23 12.83
C HIS A 7 15.71 4.95 13.66
N ASN A 8 16.74 4.93 14.50
CA ASN A 8 17.08 3.81 15.37
C ASN A 8 17.15 2.46 14.64
N SER A 9 18.04 2.37 13.64
CA SER A 9 18.12 1.21 12.74
C SER A 9 19.48 0.50 12.80
N GLU A 10 20.26 0.69 13.87
CA GLU A 10 21.63 0.18 13.98
C GLU A 10 21.76 -1.32 13.68
N CYS A 11 20.75 -2.11 14.05
CA CYS A 11 20.73 -3.57 13.87
C CYS A 11 20.68 -4.01 12.40
N TRP A 12 20.20 -3.15 11.50
CA TRP A 12 19.90 -3.52 10.10
C TRP A 12 20.63 -2.65 9.08
N LEU A 13 21.06 -1.46 9.49
CA LEU A 13 21.55 -0.44 8.59
C LEU A 13 22.82 -0.86 7.84
N ASP A 14 23.68 -1.67 8.46
CA ASP A 14 24.85 -2.24 7.78
C ASP A 14 24.47 -3.10 6.57
N GLU A 15 23.48 -3.99 6.70
CA GLU A 15 23.00 -4.82 5.59
C GLU A 15 22.23 -4.00 4.54
N CYS A 16 21.41 -3.05 4.99
CA CYS A 16 20.70 -2.12 4.12
C CYS A 16 21.67 -1.34 3.23
N LEU A 17 22.69 -0.68 3.81
CA LEU A 17 23.65 0.12 3.05
C LEU A 17 24.59 -0.72 2.20
N LYS A 18 24.96 -1.92 2.66
CA LYS A 18 25.67 -2.90 1.83
C LYS A 18 24.88 -3.24 0.57
N SER A 19 23.56 -3.40 0.67
CA SER A 19 22.71 -3.72 -0.49
C SER A 19 22.63 -2.60 -1.53
N VAL A 20 22.85 -1.34 -1.12
CA VAL A 20 23.03 -0.20 -2.04
C VAL A 20 24.38 -0.28 -2.75
N TRP A 21 25.44 -0.62 -2.03
CA TRP A 21 26.78 -0.79 -2.59
C TRP A 21 26.86 -1.95 -3.62
N GLU A 22 26.07 -3.01 -3.42
CA GLU A 22 26.05 -4.20 -4.29
C GLU A 22 25.21 -4.06 -5.58
N GLN A 23 24.67 -2.87 -5.89
CA GLN A 23 23.86 -2.70 -7.09
C GLN A 23 24.64 -2.89 -8.40
N ASP A 24 24.03 -3.57 -9.37
CA ASP A 24 24.60 -3.84 -10.70
C ASP A 24 24.40 -2.70 -11.71
N PHE A 25 23.87 -1.56 -11.25
CA PHE A 25 23.52 -0.41 -12.07
C PHE A 25 24.76 0.30 -12.61
N LYS A 26 24.79 0.59 -13.92
CA LYS A 26 25.98 1.12 -14.61
C LYS A 26 25.95 2.63 -14.83
N GLN A 27 24.81 3.26 -14.55
CA GLN A 27 24.65 4.71 -14.63
C GLN A 27 24.88 5.34 -13.26
N THR A 28 24.89 6.67 -13.22
CA THR A 28 25.15 7.42 -11.98
C THR A 28 24.05 7.18 -10.95
N MET A 29 24.48 6.82 -9.74
CA MET A 29 23.64 6.65 -8.57
C MET A 29 24.19 7.50 -7.43
N GLU A 30 23.27 8.04 -6.62
CA GLU A 30 23.57 8.66 -5.35
C GLU A 30 22.69 8.03 -4.28
N LEU A 31 23.20 7.99 -3.05
CA LEU A 31 22.47 7.65 -1.84
C LEU A 31 22.18 8.93 -1.07
N SER A 32 20.91 9.13 -0.71
CA SER A 32 20.47 10.21 0.16
C SER A 32 19.90 9.62 1.44
N VAL A 33 20.63 9.77 2.54
CA VAL A 33 20.25 9.29 3.86
C VAL A 33 19.78 10.48 4.70
N PHE A 34 18.64 10.32 5.38
CA PHE A 34 18.19 11.30 6.36
C PHE A 34 17.94 10.64 7.71
N ASN A 35 18.77 11.01 8.70
CA ASN A 35 18.70 10.51 10.07
C ASN A 35 17.71 11.35 10.89
N ASP A 36 16.53 10.82 11.15
CA ASP A 36 15.46 11.50 11.89
C ASP A 36 15.62 11.30 13.40
N ALA A 37 16.63 11.94 13.99
CA ALA A 37 16.88 11.94 15.44
C ALA A 37 17.09 10.54 16.06
N SER A 38 17.92 9.70 15.43
CA SER A 38 18.34 8.43 16.04
C SER A 38 19.12 8.65 17.35
N LYS A 39 19.01 7.69 18.26
CA LYS A 39 19.64 7.67 19.59
C LYS A 39 20.57 6.46 19.78
N ASP A 40 20.67 5.63 18.75
CA ASP A 40 21.50 4.43 18.69
C ASP A 40 22.74 4.69 17.80
N GLY A 41 23.52 3.64 17.48
CA GLY A 41 24.73 3.73 16.66
C GLY A 41 24.52 4.03 15.17
N SER A 42 23.31 4.41 14.74
CA SER A 42 22.99 4.63 13.33
C SER A 42 23.85 5.71 12.68
N ALA A 43 24.14 6.81 13.40
CA ALA A 43 24.92 7.93 12.84
C ALA A 43 26.35 7.51 12.49
N GLU A 44 26.98 6.72 13.36
CA GLU A 44 28.34 6.19 13.15
C GLU A 44 28.39 5.19 11.99
N ILE A 45 27.35 4.36 11.83
CA ILE A 45 27.23 3.42 10.71
C ILE A 45 27.11 4.19 9.39
N ILE A 46 26.26 5.22 9.32
CA ILE A 46 26.09 6.07 8.13
C ILE A 46 27.44 6.71 7.74
N ALA A 47 28.17 7.28 8.71
CA ALA A 47 29.46 7.92 8.45
C ALA A 47 30.50 6.94 7.87
N LYS A 48 30.55 5.70 8.37
CA LYS A 48 31.44 4.65 7.84
C LYS A 48 31.06 4.24 6.42
N TRP A 49 29.77 4.08 6.15
CA TRP A 49 29.29 3.68 4.83
C TRP A 49 29.42 4.79 3.78
N LYS A 50 29.32 6.06 4.17
CA LYS A 50 29.61 7.20 3.27
C LYS A 50 30.96 7.04 2.60
N ILE A 51 32.02 6.81 3.39
CA ILE A 51 33.38 6.64 2.87
C ILE A 51 33.42 5.47 1.87
N ARG A 52 32.89 4.30 2.27
CA ARG A 52 32.90 3.10 1.42
C ARG A 52 32.15 3.25 0.09
N LEU A 53 31.00 3.93 0.13
CA LEU A 53 30.19 4.17 -1.06
C LEU A 53 30.83 5.21 -1.98
N GLU A 54 31.40 6.28 -1.42
CA GLU A 54 32.12 7.30 -2.19
C GLU A 54 33.38 6.73 -2.85
N ASP A 55 34.13 5.87 -2.16
CA ASP A 55 35.25 5.12 -2.73
C ASP A 55 34.83 4.22 -3.91
N ALA A 56 33.57 3.76 -3.89
CA ALA A 56 32.96 2.97 -4.97
C ALA A 56 32.27 3.83 -6.05
N GLY A 57 32.38 5.16 -5.98
CA GLY A 57 31.81 6.09 -6.95
C GLY A 57 30.32 6.40 -6.75
N VAL A 58 29.73 6.03 -5.62
CA VAL A 58 28.35 6.38 -5.25
C VAL A 58 28.38 7.60 -4.32
N SER A 59 27.87 8.74 -4.80
CA SER A 59 27.80 9.96 -3.97
C SER A 59 26.84 9.75 -2.80
N VAL A 60 27.22 10.20 -1.59
CA VAL A 60 26.40 10.06 -0.38
C VAL A 60 26.11 11.42 0.25
N ILE A 61 24.82 11.75 0.35
CA ILE A 61 24.32 12.96 1.00
C ILE A 61 23.68 12.53 2.32
N ILE A 62 24.11 13.15 3.42
CA ILE A 62 23.61 12.87 4.76
C ILE A 62 22.93 14.12 5.27
N GLY A 63 21.67 13.99 5.67
CA GLY A 63 20.96 14.98 6.47
C GLY A 63 20.59 14.40 7.83
N SER A 64 20.32 15.27 8.79
CA SER A 64 19.90 14.91 10.13
C SER A 64 18.81 15.84 10.65
N ASN A 65 17.92 15.30 11.47
CA ASN A 65 17.04 16.07 12.32
C ASN A 65 17.71 16.26 13.69
N GLU A 66 18.06 17.51 14.02
CA GLU A 66 18.71 17.88 15.28
C GLU A 66 17.74 17.93 16.49
N SER A 67 16.46 17.63 16.28
CA SER A 67 15.47 17.58 17.36
C SER A 67 15.70 16.38 18.29
N SER A 68 15.18 16.44 19.51
CA SER A 68 15.29 15.34 20.49
C SER A 68 14.38 14.14 20.20
N GLN A 69 13.46 14.28 19.24
CA GLN A 69 12.46 13.28 18.87
C GLN A 69 12.30 13.22 17.33
N PRO A 70 12.02 12.03 16.79
CA PRO A 70 11.75 11.87 15.36
C PRO A 70 10.46 12.61 14.97
N ARG A 71 10.43 13.11 13.73
CA ARG A 71 9.24 13.71 13.12
C ARG A 71 8.44 12.70 12.28
N GLY A 72 9.00 11.53 12.01
CA GLY A 72 8.34 10.40 11.36
C GLY A 72 8.84 10.11 9.95
N VAL A 73 8.50 8.92 9.45
CA VAL A 73 9.02 8.36 8.20
C VAL A 73 8.74 9.25 6.98
N GLY A 74 7.52 9.81 6.88
CA GLY A 74 7.17 10.73 5.79
C GLY A 74 8.00 12.02 5.77
N PHE A 75 8.29 12.59 6.95
CA PHE A 75 9.21 13.73 7.06
C PHE A 75 10.62 13.35 6.61
N ALA A 76 11.16 12.25 7.12
CA ALA A 76 12.50 11.79 6.76
C ALA A 76 12.64 11.51 5.27
N LYS A 77 11.66 10.84 4.64
CA LYS A 77 11.60 10.63 3.19
C LYS A 77 11.60 11.95 2.43
N ASN A 78 10.76 12.92 2.82
CA ASN A 78 10.70 14.23 2.17
C ASN A 78 12.03 14.99 2.26
N GLN A 79 12.70 14.97 3.42
CA GLN A 79 14.01 15.62 3.58
C GLN A 79 15.10 14.94 2.73
N ALA A 80 15.15 13.59 2.73
CA ALA A 80 16.06 12.84 1.89
C ALA A 80 15.84 13.11 0.38
N ILE A 81 14.59 13.26 -0.05
CA ILE A 81 14.27 13.65 -1.44
C ILE A 81 14.75 15.08 -1.72
N LEU A 82 14.47 16.03 -0.83
CA LEU A 82 14.80 17.45 -0.99
C LEU A 82 16.31 17.69 -1.14
N GLN A 83 17.14 17.01 -0.34
CA GLN A 83 18.60 17.16 -0.40
C GLN A 83 19.24 16.41 -1.58
N SER A 84 18.49 15.54 -2.27
CA SER A 84 18.99 14.70 -3.37
C SER A 84 18.73 15.32 -4.75
N SER A 85 19.51 14.92 -5.76
CA SER A 85 19.56 15.55 -7.09
C SER A 85 19.10 14.64 -8.24
N GLY A 86 19.09 13.32 -8.04
CA GLY A 86 18.84 12.36 -9.13
C GLY A 86 17.43 12.43 -9.72
N THR A 87 17.32 12.21 -11.04
CA THR A 87 16.07 12.30 -11.82
C THR A 87 15.01 11.29 -11.40
N TYR A 88 15.42 10.14 -10.88
CA TYR A 88 14.53 9.10 -10.36
C TYR A 88 14.78 8.89 -8.88
N LEU A 89 13.71 8.53 -8.17
CA LEU A 89 13.70 8.22 -6.75
C LEU A 89 13.52 6.71 -6.59
N CYS A 90 14.41 6.07 -5.85
CA CYS A 90 14.34 4.67 -5.45
C CYS A 90 14.24 4.62 -3.93
N PHE A 91 13.12 4.17 -3.39
CA PHE A 91 12.91 4.13 -1.94
C PHE A 91 13.52 2.86 -1.33
N LEU A 92 14.06 2.97 -0.13
CA LEU A 92 14.58 1.85 0.65
C LEU A 92 14.42 2.20 2.13
N ASP A 93 13.69 1.38 2.88
CA ASP A 93 13.61 1.53 4.34
C ASP A 93 14.88 0.94 4.98
N SER A 94 15.33 1.52 6.08
CA SER A 94 16.65 1.26 6.70
C SER A 94 16.79 -0.12 7.35
N ASP A 95 15.69 -0.86 7.44
CA ASP A 95 15.56 -2.22 7.92
C ASP A 95 15.44 -3.28 6.81
N ASP A 96 15.43 -2.85 5.54
CA ASP A 96 15.25 -3.73 4.37
C ASP A 96 16.54 -3.89 3.52
N VAL A 97 16.53 -4.86 2.61
CA VAL A 97 17.67 -5.17 1.74
C VAL A 97 17.21 -5.26 0.29
N MET A 98 17.81 -4.48 -0.61
CA MET A 98 17.53 -4.57 -2.04
C MET A 98 18.44 -5.57 -2.76
N MET A 99 17.88 -6.30 -3.73
CA MET A 99 18.68 -7.24 -4.53
C MET A 99 19.55 -6.48 -5.54
N PRO A 100 20.72 -7.00 -5.97
CA PRO A 100 21.69 -6.30 -6.83
C PRO A 100 21.12 -5.69 -8.11
N GLN A 101 20.12 -6.32 -8.69
CA GLN A 101 19.52 -5.94 -9.96
C GLN A 101 18.32 -4.98 -9.82
N ARG A 102 17.98 -4.56 -8.59
CA ARG A 102 16.76 -3.78 -8.31
C ARG A 102 16.74 -2.46 -9.08
N VAL A 103 17.77 -1.63 -8.91
CA VAL A 103 17.81 -0.28 -9.48
C VAL A 103 17.73 -0.34 -11.00
N ARG A 104 18.50 -1.23 -11.62
CA ARG A 104 18.52 -1.40 -13.08
C ARG A 104 17.16 -1.81 -13.65
N LEU A 105 16.54 -2.87 -13.12
CA LEU A 105 15.27 -3.37 -13.65
C LEU A 105 14.11 -2.40 -13.42
N GLN A 106 14.08 -1.72 -12.28
CA GLN A 106 13.03 -0.72 -12.02
C GLN A 106 13.25 0.56 -12.82
N TYR A 107 14.50 0.96 -13.08
CA TYR A 107 14.84 2.06 -13.98
C TYR A 107 14.40 1.78 -15.41
N GLU A 108 14.67 0.59 -15.94
CA GLU A 108 14.25 0.15 -17.29
C GLU A 108 12.72 0.19 -17.48
N ALA A 109 11.95 -0.07 -16.42
CA ALA A 109 10.49 0.10 -16.43
C ALA A 109 10.08 1.57 -16.31
N ALA A 110 10.71 2.34 -15.43
CA ALA A 110 10.36 3.74 -15.18
C ALA A 110 10.57 4.65 -16.41
N ILE A 111 11.57 4.37 -17.25
CA ILE A 111 11.79 5.12 -18.50
C ILE A 111 10.65 4.93 -19.52
N GLN A 112 9.94 3.81 -19.46
CA GLN A 112 8.79 3.51 -20.33
C GLN A 112 7.48 4.06 -19.74
N HIS A 113 7.46 4.26 -18.41
CA HIS A 113 6.29 4.61 -17.63
C HIS A 113 6.59 5.81 -16.69
N PRO A 114 6.80 7.02 -17.24
CA PRO A 114 7.29 8.17 -16.48
C PRO A 114 6.30 8.67 -15.39
N ASN A 115 5.01 8.38 -15.54
CA ASN A 115 3.94 8.82 -14.64
C ASN A 115 3.51 7.73 -13.64
N SER A 116 4.43 6.81 -13.33
CA SER A 116 4.08 5.55 -12.66
C SER A 116 4.91 5.33 -11.41
N ILE A 117 4.31 4.62 -10.45
CA ILE A 117 5.04 4.00 -9.35
C ILE A 117 5.40 2.59 -9.81
N ILE A 118 6.70 2.30 -9.86
CA ILE A 118 7.22 0.99 -10.19
C ILE A 118 7.55 0.26 -8.88
N GLY A 119 6.83 -0.82 -8.61
CA GLY A 119 7.14 -1.76 -7.53
C GLY A 119 7.88 -3.00 -8.02
N CYS A 120 8.06 -3.97 -7.13
CA CYS A 120 8.62 -5.27 -7.44
C CYS A 120 7.99 -6.35 -6.54
N GLN A 121 8.27 -7.62 -6.84
CA GLN A 121 7.93 -8.69 -5.90
C GLN A 121 8.91 -8.65 -4.72
N VAL A 122 8.44 -9.16 -3.58
CA VAL A 122 9.23 -9.19 -2.34
C VAL A 122 9.31 -10.60 -1.76
N ARG A 123 10.33 -10.84 -0.95
CA ARG A 123 10.37 -11.94 0.01
C ARG A 123 10.48 -11.38 1.43
N ARG A 124 10.10 -12.17 2.42
CA ARG A 124 10.05 -11.75 3.83
C ARG A 124 11.21 -12.32 4.62
N GLU A 125 11.67 -11.57 5.62
CA GLU A 125 12.54 -12.04 6.69
C GLU A 125 11.90 -11.78 8.06
N PRO A 126 11.64 -12.82 8.88
CA PRO A 126 11.82 -14.23 8.57
C PRO A 126 10.90 -14.72 7.43
N PRO A 127 11.23 -15.83 6.78
CA PRO A 127 10.34 -16.45 5.80
C PRO A 127 8.95 -16.69 6.41
N MET A 128 7.91 -16.60 5.58
CA MET A 128 6.50 -16.81 5.97
C MET A 128 5.87 -15.72 6.85
N SER A 129 6.59 -14.67 7.25
CA SER A 129 5.96 -13.50 7.88
C SER A 129 4.90 -12.92 6.95
N THR A 130 3.64 -12.84 7.40
CA THR A 130 2.51 -12.35 6.58
C THR A 130 2.32 -13.11 5.26
N GLU A 131 2.56 -14.42 5.23
CA GLU A 131 2.57 -15.25 4.01
C GLU A 131 1.41 -14.99 3.04
N ARG A 132 0.16 -14.94 3.53
CA ARG A 132 -1.02 -14.68 2.67
C ARG A 132 -0.91 -13.34 1.95
N TYR A 133 -0.46 -12.31 2.67
CA TYR A 133 -0.29 -10.98 2.10
C TYR A 133 0.86 -10.95 1.07
N THR A 134 2.00 -11.56 1.37
CA THR A 134 3.12 -11.67 0.44
C THR A 134 2.74 -12.44 -0.83
N ARG A 135 1.99 -13.55 -0.70
CA ARG A 135 1.48 -14.29 -1.85
C ARG A 135 0.55 -13.42 -2.69
N TRP A 136 -0.36 -12.70 -2.04
CA TRP A 136 -1.30 -11.80 -2.71
C TRP A 136 -0.57 -10.72 -3.53
N ILE A 137 0.26 -9.87 -2.90
CA ILE A 137 0.96 -8.77 -3.61
C ILE A 137 1.88 -9.26 -4.73
N ASN A 138 2.48 -10.45 -4.59
CA ASN A 138 3.39 -10.99 -5.60
C ASN A 138 2.66 -11.61 -6.80
N ASN A 139 1.38 -11.98 -6.66
CA ASN A 139 0.61 -12.68 -7.70
C ASN A 139 -0.52 -11.85 -8.34
N LEU A 140 -0.75 -10.61 -7.89
CA LEU A 140 -1.68 -9.70 -8.60
C LEU A 140 -1.28 -9.57 -10.08
N THR A 141 -2.26 -9.59 -10.98
CA THR A 141 -2.03 -9.19 -12.38
C THR A 141 -1.80 -7.67 -12.49
N GLU A 142 -1.37 -7.19 -13.66
CA GLU A 142 -1.18 -5.74 -13.89
C GLU A 142 -2.48 -4.95 -13.69
N GLU A 143 -3.61 -5.44 -14.22
CA GLU A 143 -4.93 -4.82 -14.01
C GLU A 143 -5.30 -4.82 -12.51
N GLN A 144 -4.99 -5.91 -11.81
CA GLN A 144 -5.30 -6.04 -10.39
C GLN A 144 -4.50 -5.11 -9.48
N LEU A 145 -3.36 -4.57 -9.94
CA LEU A 145 -2.63 -3.55 -9.19
C LEU A 145 -3.49 -2.30 -8.96
N LEU A 146 -4.44 -2.00 -9.85
CA LEU A 146 -5.34 -0.84 -9.73
C LEU A 146 -6.72 -1.18 -9.16
N THR A 147 -7.23 -2.40 -9.40
CA THR A 147 -8.56 -2.80 -8.90
C THR A 147 -8.52 -3.31 -7.46
N GLN A 148 -7.40 -3.89 -7.00
CA GLN A 148 -7.30 -4.48 -5.67
C GLN A 148 -6.70 -3.57 -4.59
N VAL A 149 -6.60 -2.27 -4.87
CA VAL A 149 -6.12 -1.24 -3.93
C VAL A 149 -6.91 -1.17 -2.61
N PHE A 150 -8.11 -1.76 -2.58
CA PHE A 150 -8.95 -1.84 -1.39
C PHE A 150 -8.94 -3.21 -0.70
N THR A 151 -8.06 -4.14 -1.04
CA THR A 151 -8.09 -5.54 -0.53
C THR A 151 -7.19 -5.73 0.70
N SER A 152 -6.39 -4.73 1.07
CA SER A 152 -5.45 -4.84 2.18
C SER A 152 -5.27 -3.53 2.92
N HIS A 153 -4.42 -3.53 3.94
CA HIS A 153 -4.08 -2.32 4.70
C HIS A 153 -3.05 -1.41 4.01
N GLY A 154 -2.49 -1.81 2.87
CA GLY A 154 -1.48 -1.04 2.16
C GLY A 154 -1.64 -1.04 0.65
N PRO A 155 -0.76 -0.31 -0.04
CA PRO A 155 -0.68 -0.29 -1.51
C PRO A 155 -0.47 -1.69 -2.13
N THR A 156 -0.91 -1.86 -3.37
CA THR A 156 -0.75 -3.11 -4.15
C THR A 156 0.69 -3.37 -4.60
N VAL A 157 1.50 -2.30 -4.70
CA VAL A 157 2.96 -2.35 -4.70
C VAL A 157 3.45 -1.73 -3.41
N ILE A 158 4.09 -2.51 -2.54
CA ILE A 158 4.34 -2.06 -1.17
C ILE A 158 5.52 -1.09 -1.08
N MET A 159 5.49 -0.11 -0.20
CA MET A 159 6.73 0.54 0.27
C MET A 159 7.59 -0.51 1.00
N PRO A 160 8.93 -0.51 0.89
CA PRO A 160 9.75 0.44 0.14
C PRO A 160 10.10 0.03 -1.29
N THR A 161 9.30 -0.82 -1.97
CA THR A 161 9.64 -1.26 -3.34
C THR A 161 9.62 -0.15 -4.39
N TRP A 162 9.12 1.04 -4.05
CA TRP A 162 8.81 2.08 -5.03
C TRP A 162 10.04 2.65 -5.73
N PHE A 163 9.90 2.82 -7.03
CA PHE A 163 10.78 3.56 -7.91
C PHE A 163 9.91 4.46 -8.80
N CYS A 164 10.21 5.75 -8.89
CA CYS A 164 9.43 6.69 -9.71
C CYS A 164 10.26 7.87 -10.21
N SER A 165 9.75 8.58 -11.22
CA SER A 165 10.29 9.86 -11.66
C SER A 165 10.16 10.91 -10.54
N ARG A 166 11.20 11.70 -10.31
CA ARG A 166 11.15 12.86 -9.40
C ARG A 166 10.11 13.88 -9.85
N GLU A 167 10.01 14.13 -11.15
CA GLU A 167 9.01 15.04 -11.73
C GLU A 167 7.61 14.57 -11.35
N TRP A 168 7.33 13.28 -11.54
CA TRP A 168 6.04 12.70 -11.19
C TRP A 168 5.79 12.74 -9.69
N PHE A 169 6.80 12.45 -8.85
CA PHE A 169 6.69 12.61 -7.40
C PHE A 169 6.25 14.03 -7.01
N TYR A 170 6.85 15.07 -7.60
CA TYR A 170 6.44 16.45 -7.34
C TYR A 170 5.07 16.79 -7.90
N HIS A 171 4.68 16.20 -9.03
CA HIS A 171 3.32 16.32 -9.56
C HIS A 171 2.27 15.74 -8.60
N VAL A 172 2.56 14.60 -7.98
CA VAL A 172 1.69 13.98 -6.96
C VAL A 172 1.65 14.82 -5.68
N GLY A 173 2.82 15.29 -5.24
CA GLY A 173 3.02 16.07 -4.02
C GLY A 173 3.68 15.25 -2.92
N LYS A 174 4.25 15.92 -1.92
CA LYS A 174 5.07 15.28 -0.87
C LYS A 174 4.30 14.26 -0.01
N PHE A 175 5.04 13.37 0.66
CA PHE A 175 4.49 12.49 1.69
C PHE A 175 3.87 13.32 2.82
N ASP A 176 2.86 12.76 3.49
CA ASP A 176 2.29 13.37 4.68
C ASP A 176 3.30 13.37 5.84
N GLU A 177 3.41 14.49 6.56
CA GLU A 177 4.38 14.70 7.64
C GLU A 177 3.73 14.74 9.03
N GLY A 178 2.49 14.25 9.17
CA GLY A 178 1.76 14.23 10.44
C GLY A 178 2.38 13.33 11.51
N GLY A 179 3.41 12.54 11.16
CA GLY A 179 4.24 11.79 12.09
C GLY A 179 3.72 10.38 12.42
N LYS A 180 3.99 9.92 13.63
CA LYS A 180 3.69 8.54 14.07
C LYS A 180 2.20 8.21 13.92
N GLY A 181 1.89 7.06 13.31
CA GLY A 181 0.53 6.59 13.08
C GLY A 181 -0.14 7.11 11.80
N VAL A 182 0.53 7.98 11.04
CA VAL A 182 0.10 8.37 9.68
C VAL A 182 0.59 7.32 8.68
N PRO A 183 -0.28 6.74 7.83
CA PRO A 183 0.13 5.85 6.74
C PRO A 183 0.54 6.68 5.52
N GLU A 184 1.71 7.31 5.57
CA GLU A 184 2.13 8.31 4.58
C GLU A 184 2.21 7.74 3.15
N ASP A 185 2.62 6.48 3.05
CA ASP A 185 2.75 5.74 1.80
C ASP A 185 1.38 5.48 1.17
N LEU A 186 0.40 5.02 1.93
CA LEU A 186 -0.97 4.79 1.46
C LEU A 186 -1.63 6.11 0.99
N LEU A 187 -1.42 7.20 1.73
CA LEU A 187 -1.96 8.51 1.37
C LEU A 187 -1.33 9.05 0.08
N PHE A 188 -0.02 8.91 -0.08
CA PHE A 188 0.65 9.26 -1.34
C PHE A 188 0.14 8.38 -2.48
N PHE A 189 0.01 7.07 -2.26
CA PHE A 189 -0.46 6.11 -3.25
C PHE A 189 -1.86 6.47 -3.76
N TYR A 190 -2.79 6.84 -2.88
CA TYR A 190 -4.11 7.29 -3.32
C TYR A 190 -4.08 8.58 -4.13
N LYS A 191 -3.28 9.57 -3.71
CA LYS A 191 -3.10 10.82 -4.49
C LYS A 191 -2.49 10.55 -5.87
N HIS A 192 -1.52 9.65 -5.94
CA HIS A 192 -0.90 9.18 -7.18
C HIS A 192 -1.95 8.67 -8.17
N ILE A 193 -2.81 7.76 -7.71
CA ILE A 193 -3.83 7.18 -8.59
C ILE A 193 -4.95 8.20 -8.92
N GLN A 194 -5.30 9.10 -7.99
CA GLN A 194 -6.27 10.19 -8.27
C GLN A 194 -5.79 11.14 -9.37
N LYS A 195 -4.48 11.33 -9.50
CA LYS A 195 -3.86 12.13 -10.57
C LYS A 195 -3.66 11.37 -11.87
N GLY A 196 -4.17 10.14 -11.97
CA GLY A 196 -4.06 9.31 -13.17
C GLY A 196 -2.73 8.58 -13.31
N GLY A 197 -1.95 8.46 -12.22
CA GLY A 197 -0.70 7.71 -12.23
C GLY A 197 -0.91 6.21 -12.35
N GLU A 198 -0.01 5.53 -13.07
CA GLU A 198 -0.08 4.07 -13.25
C GLU A 198 0.70 3.34 -12.15
N VAL A 199 0.41 2.06 -11.99
CA VAL A 199 1.10 1.19 -11.03
C VAL A 199 1.64 0.00 -11.81
N ILE A 200 2.97 -0.11 -11.84
CA ILE A 200 3.68 -1.18 -12.57
C ILE A 200 4.43 -2.03 -11.55
N ARG A 201 4.52 -3.34 -11.77
CA ARG A 201 5.34 -4.23 -10.96
C ARG A 201 6.34 -4.96 -11.83
N VAL A 202 7.62 -4.81 -11.52
CA VAL A 202 8.65 -5.71 -12.05
C VAL A 202 8.44 -7.08 -11.41
N ASN A 203 8.13 -8.10 -12.22
CA ASN A 203 7.85 -9.48 -11.77
C ASN A 203 9.14 -10.26 -11.42
N HIS A 204 9.98 -9.64 -10.60
CA HIS A 204 11.15 -10.23 -9.99
C HIS A 204 11.15 -9.90 -8.49
N CYS A 205 11.64 -10.84 -7.68
CA CYS A 205 11.87 -10.60 -6.26
C CYS A 205 13.10 -9.69 -6.10
N LEU A 206 12.89 -8.39 -5.87
CA LEU A 206 13.95 -7.39 -5.84
C LEU A 206 14.15 -6.72 -4.47
N LEU A 207 13.34 -7.12 -3.47
CA LEU A 207 13.45 -6.63 -2.11
C LEU A 207 13.27 -7.80 -1.12
N LEU A 208 14.16 -7.87 -0.14
CA LEU A 208 13.94 -8.59 1.11
C LEU A 208 13.34 -7.59 2.10
N TYR A 209 12.07 -7.81 2.45
CA TYR A 209 11.36 -7.02 3.43
C TYR A 209 11.49 -7.66 4.80
N ARG A 210 12.01 -6.94 5.78
CA ARG A 210 12.17 -7.41 7.15
C ARG A 210 10.93 -7.13 7.99
N TYR A 211 10.40 -8.16 8.62
CA TYR A 211 9.24 -8.08 9.49
C TYR A 211 9.67 -8.23 10.94
N HIS A 212 9.52 -7.17 11.72
CA HIS A 212 9.91 -7.15 13.12
C HIS A 212 9.01 -6.23 13.96
N PRO A 213 8.93 -6.43 15.30
CA PRO A 213 7.99 -5.69 16.15
C PRO A 213 8.24 -4.18 16.26
N GLN A 214 9.42 -3.70 15.85
CA GLN A 214 9.77 -2.28 15.90
C GLN A 214 9.40 -1.52 14.61
N ALA A 215 8.85 -2.22 13.60
CA ALA A 215 8.47 -1.62 12.33
C ALA A 215 7.42 -0.51 12.51
N ALA A 216 7.60 0.60 11.78
CA ALA A 216 6.73 1.78 11.88
C ALA A 216 5.25 1.47 11.57
N THR A 217 4.99 0.47 10.72
CA THR A 217 3.63 0.01 10.36
C THR A 217 2.78 -0.35 11.58
N HIS A 218 3.39 -0.85 12.65
CA HIS A 218 2.65 -1.19 13.88
C HIS A 218 2.10 0.01 14.64
N SER A 219 2.52 1.23 14.29
CA SER A 219 1.99 2.46 14.89
C SER A 219 0.70 2.95 14.23
N VAL A 220 0.34 2.43 13.05
CA VAL A 220 -0.86 2.85 12.32
C VAL A 220 -2.05 2.01 12.78
N LEU A 221 -3.12 2.66 13.24
CA LEU A 221 -4.34 1.98 13.68
C LEU A 221 -5.11 1.42 12.49
N GLU A 222 -5.69 0.21 12.64
CA GLU A 222 -6.56 -0.40 11.62
C GLU A 222 -7.71 0.53 11.25
N GLU A 223 -8.28 1.26 12.21
CA GLU A 223 -9.37 2.21 11.99
C GLU A 223 -8.95 3.39 11.11
N THR A 224 -7.72 3.90 11.27
CA THR A 224 -7.16 4.95 10.41
C THR A 224 -7.11 4.48 8.97
N ILE A 225 -6.58 3.28 8.73
CA ILE A 225 -6.48 2.68 7.39
C ILE A 225 -7.86 2.42 6.82
N TRP A 226 -8.78 1.89 7.63
CA TRP A 226 -10.16 1.63 7.25
C TRP A 226 -10.85 2.90 6.75
N ASN A 227 -10.75 4.00 7.48
CA ASN A 227 -11.38 5.27 7.13
C ASN A 227 -10.84 5.82 5.80
N HIS A 228 -9.52 5.73 5.57
CA HIS A 228 -8.93 6.14 4.29
C HIS A 228 -9.36 5.25 3.14
N ARG A 229 -9.42 3.91 3.34
CA ARG A 229 -9.91 2.97 2.32
C ARG A 229 -11.36 3.21 1.95
N VAL A 230 -12.24 3.41 2.93
CA VAL A 230 -13.66 3.70 2.68
C VAL A 230 -13.80 4.99 1.89
N LYS A 231 -13.15 6.08 2.33
CA LYS A 231 -13.19 7.35 1.62
C LYS A 231 -12.69 7.21 0.18
N PHE A 232 -11.57 6.53 -0.02
CA PHE A 232 -11.02 6.32 -1.36
C PHE A 232 -11.94 5.46 -2.24
N LEU A 233 -12.62 4.46 -1.67
CA LEU A 233 -13.62 3.66 -2.37
C LEU A 233 -14.80 4.53 -2.82
N GLU A 234 -15.29 5.40 -1.92
CA GLU A 234 -16.38 6.33 -2.23
C GLU A 234 -16.00 7.28 -3.37
N ASP A 235 -14.83 7.90 -3.30
CA ASP A 235 -14.36 8.88 -4.27
C ASP A 235 -14.07 8.24 -5.63
N ARG A 236 -13.43 7.07 -5.65
CA ARG A 236 -12.93 6.44 -6.89
C ARG A 236 -13.97 5.57 -7.59
N VAL A 237 -14.75 4.81 -6.83
CA VAL A 237 -15.63 3.77 -7.38
C VAL A 237 -17.08 4.19 -7.24
N LEU A 238 -17.53 4.41 -6.00
CA LEU A 238 -18.96 4.60 -5.73
C LEU A 238 -19.50 5.94 -6.25
N SER A 239 -18.63 6.93 -6.48
CA SER A 239 -18.99 8.21 -7.10
C SER A 239 -19.62 8.04 -8.48
N SER A 240 -19.18 7.04 -9.24
CA SER A 240 -19.68 6.73 -10.59
C SER A 240 -20.87 5.77 -10.60
N TRP A 241 -21.11 5.04 -9.51
CA TRP A 241 -22.18 4.06 -9.42
C TRP A 241 -23.47 4.68 -8.88
N THR A 242 -24.60 4.32 -9.49
CA THR A 242 -25.94 4.73 -9.04
C THR A 242 -26.49 3.80 -7.97
N SER A 243 -26.10 2.53 -7.99
CA SER A 243 -26.51 1.50 -7.03
C SER A 243 -25.50 0.35 -7.00
N PHE A 244 -25.44 -0.42 -5.91
CA PHE A 244 -24.56 -1.58 -5.80
C PHE A 244 -24.99 -2.56 -4.69
N THR A 245 -24.50 -3.80 -4.77
CA THR A 245 -24.70 -4.84 -3.75
C THR A 245 -23.46 -5.03 -2.89
N ILE A 246 -23.63 -5.22 -1.57
CA ILE A 246 -22.52 -5.64 -0.69
C ILE A 246 -22.53 -7.16 -0.53
N TRP A 247 -21.49 -7.82 -1.04
CA TRP A 247 -21.33 -9.26 -0.85
C TRP A 247 -20.60 -9.55 0.45
N ASN A 248 -21.38 -9.67 1.53
CA ASN A 248 -21.07 -10.22 2.86
C ASN A 248 -22.16 -9.71 3.82
N ALA A 249 -23.17 -10.52 4.17
CA ALA A 249 -24.17 -10.12 5.16
C ALA A 249 -23.66 -10.29 6.62
N GLY A 250 -22.35 -10.38 6.81
CA GLY A 250 -21.66 -10.59 8.08
C GLY A 250 -21.03 -9.32 8.66
N LYS A 251 -20.05 -9.49 9.55
CA LYS A 251 -19.40 -8.39 10.29
C LYS A 251 -18.75 -7.38 9.35
N GLN A 252 -18.03 -7.83 8.31
CA GLN A 252 -17.25 -6.96 7.44
C GLN A 252 -18.14 -6.14 6.50
N GLY A 253 -19.09 -6.75 5.80
CA GLY A 253 -20.01 -6.00 4.93
C GLY A 253 -20.87 -5.01 5.71
N LYS A 254 -21.35 -5.39 6.91
CA LYS A 254 -22.07 -4.46 7.79
C LYS A 254 -21.19 -3.34 8.33
N LYS A 255 -19.90 -3.60 8.62
CA LYS A 255 -18.94 -2.54 8.99
C LYS A 255 -18.80 -1.56 7.83
N LEU A 256 -18.60 -2.04 6.59
CA LEU A 256 -18.52 -1.17 5.42
C LEU A 256 -19.78 -0.32 5.27
N TYR A 257 -20.97 -0.92 5.27
CA TYR A 257 -22.23 -0.19 5.14
C TYR A 257 -22.35 0.94 6.16
N ARG A 258 -22.00 0.69 7.42
CA ARG A 258 -22.05 1.71 8.49
C ARG A 258 -21.06 2.84 8.26
N SER A 259 -19.88 2.53 7.73
CA SER A 259 -18.82 3.51 7.43
C SER A 259 -19.08 4.35 6.17
N LEU A 260 -20.00 3.96 5.29
CA LEU A 260 -20.34 4.75 4.11
C LEU A 260 -21.04 6.06 4.49
N SER A 261 -20.82 7.09 3.66
CA SER A 261 -21.57 8.35 3.72
C SER A 261 -23.08 8.10 3.54
N PRO A 262 -23.95 8.99 4.05
CA PRO A 262 -25.39 8.87 3.86
C PRO A 262 -25.81 8.75 2.40
N ALA A 263 -25.12 9.44 1.48
CA ALA A 263 -25.40 9.38 0.05
C ALA A 263 -25.10 7.99 -0.53
N ASN A 264 -23.94 7.40 -0.19
CA ASN A 264 -23.57 6.08 -0.70
C ASN A 264 -24.31 4.93 -0.01
N ARG A 265 -24.75 5.08 1.25
CA ARG A 265 -25.65 4.10 1.89
C ARG A 265 -26.95 3.90 1.13
N LYS A 266 -27.54 4.98 0.59
CA LYS A 266 -28.77 4.92 -0.22
C LYS A 266 -28.61 4.18 -1.55
N LYS A 267 -27.36 4.02 -2.02
CA LYS A 267 -27.05 3.26 -3.23
C LYS A 267 -26.99 1.75 -2.99
N VAL A 268 -26.93 1.31 -1.73
CA VAL A 268 -26.87 -0.13 -1.39
C VAL A 268 -28.25 -0.75 -1.58
N THR A 269 -28.37 -1.64 -2.57
CA THR A 269 -29.65 -2.28 -2.92
C THR A 269 -29.90 -3.54 -2.09
N ALA A 270 -28.85 -4.28 -1.77
CA ALA A 270 -28.91 -5.51 -1.00
C ALA A 270 -27.58 -5.82 -0.31
N PHE A 271 -27.66 -6.68 0.70
CA PHE A 271 -26.56 -7.58 1.02
C PHE A 271 -26.80 -8.92 0.33
N CYS A 272 -25.73 -9.59 -0.09
CA CYS A 272 -25.81 -10.98 -0.49
C CYS A 272 -24.82 -11.87 0.27
N ASP A 273 -25.16 -13.16 0.39
CA ASP A 273 -24.36 -14.17 1.09
C ASP A 273 -24.66 -15.57 0.53
N VAL A 274 -23.91 -16.56 1.01
CA VAL A 274 -24.15 -18.01 0.79
C VAL A 274 -24.70 -18.69 2.05
N ASP A 275 -24.57 -18.03 3.21
CA ASP A 275 -25.03 -18.55 4.49
C ASP A 275 -26.55 -18.45 4.61
N GLU A 276 -27.22 -19.62 4.55
CA GLU A 276 -28.68 -19.74 4.65
C GLU A 276 -29.27 -19.09 5.90
N LYS A 277 -28.55 -19.09 7.04
CA LYS A 277 -29.04 -18.46 8.27
C LYS A 277 -29.11 -16.94 8.11
N LYS A 278 -28.15 -16.34 7.40
CA LYS A 278 -28.17 -14.90 7.12
C LYS A 278 -29.24 -14.56 6.10
N ILE A 279 -29.42 -15.38 5.07
CA ILE A 279 -30.42 -15.19 4.02
C ILE A 279 -31.84 -15.29 4.61
N THR A 280 -32.10 -16.29 5.46
CA THR A 280 -33.40 -16.51 6.10
C THR A 280 -33.81 -15.33 7.01
N LYS A 281 -32.86 -14.54 7.50
CA LYS A 281 -33.17 -13.29 8.24
C LYS A 281 -33.89 -12.25 7.37
N GLY A 282 -33.76 -12.33 6.05
CA GLY A 282 -34.47 -11.50 5.06
C GLY A 282 -33.95 -10.08 4.91
N PHE A 283 -33.56 -9.41 6.00
CA PHE A 283 -33.00 -8.06 5.96
C PHE A 283 -32.01 -7.75 7.08
N TYR A 284 -31.14 -6.77 6.83
CA TYR A 284 -30.34 -6.07 7.82
C TYR A 284 -31.02 -4.74 8.19
N THR A 285 -31.27 -4.52 9.48
CA THR A 285 -31.72 -3.22 10.00
C THR A 285 -30.51 -2.40 10.44
N PHE A 286 -30.41 -1.15 9.97
CA PHE A 286 -29.38 -0.22 10.44
C PHE A 286 -29.85 0.51 11.71
N GLU A 287 -29.63 -0.12 12.87
CA GLU A 287 -30.15 0.35 14.16
C GLU A 287 -29.60 1.73 14.58
N GLU A 288 -28.36 2.05 14.21
CA GLU A 288 -27.69 3.31 14.55
C GLU A 288 -28.19 4.50 13.69
N SER A 289 -29.04 4.27 12.67
CA SER A 289 -29.61 5.35 11.84
C SER A 289 -30.58 6.24 12.61
N GLU A 290 -30.58 7.55 12.37
CA GLU A 290 -31.59 8.45 12.95
C GLU A 290 -32.92 8.43 12.19
N GLU A 291 -32.97 7.81 11.00
CA GLU A 291 -34.16 7.74 10.15
C GLU A 291 -35.30 6.92 10.79
N ARG A 292 -36.55 7.32 10.52
CA ARG A 292 -37.77 6.63 10.96
C ARG A 292 -38.73 6.43 9.76
N PRO A 293 -39.06 5.19 9.37
CA PRO A 293 -38.58 3.92 9.94
C PRO A 293 -37.08 3.71 9.71
N LYS A 294 -36.46 2.87 10.56
CA LYS A 294 -35.04 2.50 10.42
C LYS A 294 -34.80 1.86 9.05
N PRO A 295 -33.69 2.19 8.36
CA PRO A 295 -33.38 1.60 7.06
C PRO A 295 -33.26 0.07 7.17
N LYS A 296 -33.92 -0.63 6.25
CA LYS A 296 -33.86 -2.09 6.10
C LYS A 296 -33.31 -2.43 4.73
N ILE A 297 -32.22 -3.18 4.69
CA ILE A 297 -31.53 -3.57 3.47
C ILE A 297 -31.77 -5.07 3.30
N PRO A 298 -32.33 -5.52 2.16
CA PRO A 298 -32.62 -6.95 1.95
C PRO A 298 -31.34 -7.78 1.97
N ILE A 299 -31.46 -9.02 2.43
CA ILE A 299 -30.41 -10.04 2.34
C ILE A 299 -30.91 -11.14 1.41
N CYS A 300 -30.23 -11.34 0.29
CA CYS A 300 -30.56 -12.38 -0.68
C CYS A 300 -29.40 -13.36 -0.90
N HIS A 301 -29.68 -14.45 -1.61
CA HIS A 301 -28.63 -15.35 -2.07
C HIS A 301 -27.79 -14.68 -3.16
N PHE A 302 -26.48 -14.92 -3.20
CA PHE A 302 -25.58 -14.25 -4.16
C PHE A 302 -25.98 -14.39 -5.64
N ARG A 303 -26.67 -15.47 -6.00
CA ARG A 303 -27.17 -15.71 -7.38
C ARG A 303 -28.37 -14.83 -7.76
N GLU A 304 -29.07 -14.28 -6.77
CA GLU A 304 -30.23 -13.40 -6.97
C GLU A 304 -29.84 -11.92 -6.89
N ALA A 305 -28.59 -11.64 -6.54
CA ALA A 305 -28.07 -10.31 -6.37
C ALA A 305 -27.61 -9.71 -7.70
N SER A 306 -27.75 -8.38 -7.83
CA SER A 306 -27.37 -7.66 -9.05
C SER A 306 -26.01 -6.95 -8.89
N PRO A 307 -25.17 -6.96 -9.93
CA PRO A 307 -23.98 -6.11 -9.98
C PRO A 307 -24.37 -4.62 -10.09
N PRO A 308 -23.44 -3.69 -9.78
CA PRO A 308 -22.07 -3.99 -9.38
C PRO A 308 -21.93 -4.37 -7.89
N PHE A 309 -20.84 -5.05 -7.52
CA PHE A 309 -20.61 -5.59 -6.17
C PHE A 309 -19.42 -4.93 -5.46
N ILE A 310 -19.60 -4.66 -4.17
CA ILE A 310 -18.47 -4.52 -3.24
C ILE A 310 -18.35 -5.79 -2.41
N ILE A 311 -17.25 -6.52 -2.60
CA ILE A 311 -17.03 -7.85 -2.06
C ILE A 311 -16.24 -7.75 -0.76
N CYS A 312 -16.91 -8.01 0.37
CA CYS A 312 -16.29 -8.02 1.70
C CYS A 312 -16.00 -9.42 2.23
N VAL A 313 -15.84 -10.38 1.33
CA VAL A 313 -15.38 -11.74 1.62
C VAL A 313 -13.87 -11.80 1.39
N LYS A 314 -13.13 -12.39 2.34
CA LYS A 314 -11.68 -12.57 2.23
C LYS A 314 -11.36 -13.69 1.23
N LEU A 315 -10.45 -13.38 0.31
CA LEU A 315 -9.86 -14.36 -0.61
C LEU A 315 -9.11 -15.46 0.17
N ASP A 316 -9.08 -16.66 -0.39
CA ASP A 316 -8.34 -17.83 0.09
C ASP A 316 -8.77 -18.39 1.47
N LEU A 317 -9.84 -17.87 2.08
CA LEU A 317 -10.33 -18.35 3.39
C LEU A 317 -11.43 -19.40 3.32
N THR A 318 -11.91 -19.73 2.12
CA THR A 318 -13.04 -20.65 1.92
C THR A 318 -12.65 -21.94 1.16
N GLY A 319 -11.35 -22.19 1.01
CA GLY A 319 -10.86 -23.34 0.23
C GLY A 319 -11.24 -23.29 -1.25
N GLY A 320 -11.41 -22.09 -1.83
CA GLY A 320 -11.79 -21.89 -3.22
C GLY A 320 -13.29 -21.79 -3.51
N ALA A 321 -14.15 -21.98 -2.50
CA ALA A 321 -15.60 -21.95 -2.69
C ALA A 321 -16.13 -20.57 -3.10
N PHE A 322 -15.64 -19.51 -2.43
CA PHE A 322 -16.00 -18.13 -2.78
C PHE A 322 -15.54 -17.76 -4.19
N GLU A 323 -14.30 -18.09 -4.54
CA GLU A 323 -13.70 -17.82 -5.84
C GLU A 323 -14.46 -18.55 -6.96
N THR A 324 -14.92 -19.78 -6.69
CA THR A 324 -15.78 -20.54 -7.61
C THR A 324 -17.13 -19.86 -7.81
N ASN A 325 -17.77 -19.41 -6.73
CA ASN A 325 -19.04 -18.69 -6.80
C ASN A 325 -18.92 -17.37 -7.57
N LEU A 326 -17.84 -16.61 -7.35
CA LEU A 326 -17.58 -15.37 -8.08
C LEU A 326 -17.37 -15.63 -9.58
N LYS A 327 -16.59 -16.66 -9.93
CA LYS A 327 -16.38 -17.08 -11.34
C LYS A 327 -17.68 -17.47 -12.03
N MET A 328 -18.62 -18.11 -11.33
CA MET A 328 -19.93 -18.50 -11.89
C MET A 328 -20.77 -17.31 -12.35
N LEU A 329 -20.58 -16.11 -11.78
CA LEU A 329 -21.33 -14.92 -12.16
C LEU A 329 -20.82 -14.28 -13.45
N ASN A 330 -19.65 -14.70 -13.97
CA ASN A 330 -19.03 -14.18 -15.19
C ASN A 330 -18.91 -12.64 -15.21
N LEU A 331 -18.52 -12.07 -14.07
CA LEU A 331 -18.37 -10.63 -13.86
C LEU A 331 -16.93 -10.20 -14.11
N LYS A 332 -16.73 -8.94 -14.52
CA LYS A 332 -15.43 -8.35 -14.72
C LYS A 332 -14.98 -7.51 -13.52
N GLU A 333 -13.83 -7.87 -12.93
CA GLU A 333 -13.19 -7.08 -11.87
C GLU A 333 -12.92 -5.64 -12.35
N GLY A 334 -13.10 -4.66 -11.48
CA GLY A 334 -12.89 -3.25 -11.82
C GLY A 334 -14.07 -2.57 -12.54
N MET A 335 -15.01 -3.36 -13.07
CA MET A 335 -16.24 -2.85 -13.69
C MET A 335 -17.48 -3.30 -12.91
N ASP A 336 -17.66 -4.61 -12.78
CA ASP A 336 -18.82 -5.22 -12.14
C ASP A 336 -18.60 -5.48 -10.66
N TYR A 337 -17.35 -5.52 -10.19
CA TYR A 337 -17.06 -5.67 -8.77
C TYR A 337 -15.69 -5.14 -8.35
N TYR A 338 -15.59 -4.84 -7.06
CA TYR A 338 -14.33 -4.55 -6.37
C TYR A 338 -14.25 -5.35 -5.06
N HIS A 339 -13.05 -5.80 -4.70
CA HIS A 339 -12.78 -6.40 -3.40
C HIS A 339 -12.56 -5.33 -2.33
N PHE A 340 -13.14 -5.52 -1.13
CA PHE A 340 -12.96 -4.66 0.04
C PHE A 340 -12.92 -5.52 1.31
N ASN A 341 -11.75 -6.03 1.71
CA ASN A 341 -11.65 -7.05 2.77
C ASN A 341 -10.43 -6.92 3.72
#